data_AF-E3L3B0-F1
#
_entry.id   AF-E3L3B0-F1
#
_cell.length_a   1.000
_cell.length_b   1.000
_cell.length_c   1.000
_cell.angle_alpha   90.00
_cell.angle_beta   90.00
_cell.angle_gamma   90.00
#
_symmetry.space_group_name_H-M   'P 1'
#
loop_
_entity.id
_entity.type
_entity.pdbx_description
1 polymer ?
#
loop_
_entity_poly.entity_id
_entity_poly.type
_entity_poly.pdbx_seq_one_letter_code
_entity_poly.pdbx_strand_id
1 'polypeptide(L)'
;MVLNGKVIQVIKDCNHFTANQSLVRLFKPVIDAIGHLERARTTLSEIWKEFLNVYKSIRDAEVYSQFKLFESHCLNVIQLQTKVFHKEIYVIAFFLHQAYCCGAVLKKHLLSDVGQMILC
;
A
#
# COMPACT_ATOMS: atom_id res chain seq x y z
N MET A 1 30.02 34.14 1.83
CA MET A 1 28.56 33.96 1.89
C MET A 1 28.24 33.38 3.26
N VAL A 2 27.70 34.17 4.19
CA VAL A 2 27.39 33.70 5.56
C VAL A 2 26.04 33.01 5.49
N LEU A 3 26.02 31.68 5.63
CA LEU A 3 24.78 30.92 5.72
C LEU A 3 24.05 31.29 7.02
N ASN A 4 22.77 31.63 6.91
CA ASN A 4 21.91 32.02 8.02
C ASN A 4 21.94 30.93 9.12
N GLY A 5 22.12 31.32 10.39
CA GLY A 5 22.23 30.39 11.52
C GLY A 5 21.06 29.42 11.64
N LYS A 6 19.85 29.82 11.23
CA LYS A 6 18.68 28.92 11.16
C LYS A 6 18.85 27.83 10.11
N VAL A 7 19.43 28.17 8.95
CA VAL A 7 19.70 27.21 7.87
C VAL A 7 20.76 26.21 8.32
N ILE A 8 21.80 26.66 9.04
CA ILE A 8 22.81 25.77 9.64
C ILE A 8 22.17 24.83 10.67
N GLN A 9 21.22 25.34 11.46
CA GLN A 9 20.54 24.54 12.48
C GLN A 9 19.64 23.47 11.84
N VAL A 10 18.89 23.79 10.79
CA VAL A 10 18.09 22.82 10.01
C VAL A 10 18.97 21.79 9.31
N ILE A 11 20.14 22.18 8.79
CA ILE A 11 21.09 21.26 8.17
C ILE A 11 21.72 20.32 9.20
N LYS A 12 22.00 20.83 10.42
CA LYS A 12 22.56 20.04 11.53
C LYS A 12 21.53 19.14 12.20
N ASP A 13 20.25 19.47 12.09
CA ASP A 13 19.16 18.66 12.63
C ASP A 13 18.89 17.49 11.69
N CYS A 14 19.79 16.49 11.71
CA CYS A 14 19.68 15.25 10.95
C CYS A 14 18.30 14.59 11.09
N ASN A 15 17.63 14.82 12.22
CA ASN A 15 16.29 14.30 12.49
C ASN A 15 15.25 14.78 11.48
N HIS A 16 15.39 16.00 10.92
CA HIS A 16 14.47 16.51 9.90
C HIS A 16 14.57 15.75 8.58
N PHE A 17 15.79 15.48 8.09
CA PHE A 17 15.98 14.72 6.85
C PHE A 17 15.55 13.27 7.00
N THR A 18 15.87 12.65 8.14
CA THR A 18 15.46 11.29 8.48
C THR A 18 13.93 11.17 8.65
N ALA A 19 13.30 12.18 9.25
CA ALA A 19 11.85 12.27 9.34
C ALA A 19 11.20 12.35 7.95
N ASN A 20 11.71 13.23 7.08
CA ASN A 20 11.23 13.36 5.71
C ASN A 20 11.42 12.04 4.94
N GLN A 21 12.54 11.34 5.13
CA GLN A 21 12.76 10.05 4.50
C GLN A 21 11.74 8.99 4.96
N SER A 22 11.37 9.00 6.25
CA SER A 22 10.33 8.11 6.79
C SER A 22 8.96 8.40 6.15
N LEU A 23 8.60 9.67 6.01
CA LEU A 23 7.37 10.08 5.33
C LEU A 23 7.39 9.69 3.85
N VAL A 24 8.50 9.91 3.14
CA VAL A 24 8.66 9.49 1.74
C VAL A 24 8.49 7.98 1.60
N ARG A 25 9.03 7.16 2.51
CA ARG A 25 8.83 5.70 2.50
C ARG A 25 7.37 5.29 2.63
N LEU A 26 6.58 6.04 3.40
CA LEU A 26 5.16 5.77 3.58
C LEU A 26 4.29 6.26 2.41
N PHE A 27 4.62 7.41 1.81
CA PHE A 27 3.83 7.99 0.73
C PHE A 27 4.19 7.48 -0.67
N LYS A 28 5.47 7.14 -0.90
CA LYS A 28 5.94 6.69 -2.20
C LYS A 28 5.14 5.52 -2.77
N PRO A 29 4.80 4.46 -2.00
CA PRO A 29 3.98 3.37 -2.52
C PRO A 29 2.63 3.84 -3.07
N VAL A 30 1.98 4.80 -2.39
CA VAL A 30 0.69 5.37 -2.81
C VAL A 30 0.85 6.15 -4.12
N ILE A 31 1.89 6.98 -4.22
CA ILE A 31 2.17 7.78 -5.43
C ILE A 31 2.48 6.88 -6.62
N ASP A 32 3.33 5.87 -6.41
CA ASP A 32 3.71 4.91 -7.46
C ASP A 32 2.48 4.13 -7.94
N ALA A 33 1.62 3.67 -7.02
CA ALA A 33 0.36 3.00 -7.36
C ALA A 33 -0.59 3.87 -8.18
N ILE A 34 -0.80 5.14 -7.78
CA ILE A 34 -1.60 6.08 -8.57
C ILE A 34 -1.01 6.23 -9.98
N GLY A 35 0.32 6.41 -10.08
CA GLY A 35 1.00 6.50 -11.37
C GLY A 35 0.85 5.25 -12.24
N HIS A 36 0.83 4.05 -11.64
CA HIS A 36 0.55 2.81 -12.37
C HIS A 36 -0.89 2.74 -12.87
N LEU A 37 -1.86 3.11 -12.03
CA LEU A 37 -3.28 3.06 -12.36
C LEU A 37 -3.71 4.14 -13.36
N GLU A 38 -3.03 5.28 -13.41
CA GLU A 38 -3.28 6.31 -14.41
C GLU A 38 -2.71 5.97 -15.79
N ARG A 39 -1.59 5.22 -15.83
CA ARG A 39 -0.90 4.87 -17.08
C ARG A 39 -1.40 3.58 -17.73
N ALA A 40 -2.02 2.70 -16.96
CA ALA A 40 -2.49 1.40 -17.44
C ALA A 40 -3.91 1.49 -18.02
N ARG A 41 -4.25 0.53 -18.90
CA ARG A 41 -5.64 0.20 -19.23
C ARG A 41 -6.22 -0.52 -18.00
N THR A 42 -6.52 0.25 -16.98
CA THR A 42 -6.73 -0.23 -15.61
C THR A 42 -7.97 -1.09 -15.52
N THR A 43 -7.79 -2.32 -15.06
CA THR A 43 -8.87 -3.26 -14.75
C THR A 43 -9.15 -3.25 -13.24
N LEU A 44 -10.31 -3.75 -12.85
CA LEU A 44 -10.68 -3.91 -11.43
C LEU A 44 -9.64 -4.73 -10.66
N SER A 45 -9.06 -5.73 -11.31
CA SER A 45 -8.03 -6.58 -10.70
C SER A 45 -6.68 -5.89 -10.53
N GLU A 46 -6.27 -5.04 -11.47
CA GLU A 46 -5.06 -4.23 -11.32
C GLU A 46 -5.21 -3.21 -10.18
N ILE A 47 -6.39 -2.59 -10.03
CA ILE A 47 -6.67 -1.70 -8.88
C ILE A 47 -6.44 -2.45 -7.57
N TRP A 48 -7.00 -3.66 -7.46
CA TRP A 48 -6.88 -4.44 -6.23
C TRP A 48 -5.44 -4.92 -5.96
N LYS A 49 -4.72 -5.33 -7.01
CA LYS A 49 -3.30 -5.69 -6.92
C LYS A 49 -2.46 -4.52 -6.41
N GLU A 50 -2.66 -3.32 -6.94
CA GLU A 50 -1.97 -2.12 -6.47
C GLU A 50 -2.33 -1.79 -5.01
N PHE A 51 -3.59 -1.94 -4.60
CA PHE A 51 -4.00 -1.80 -3.19
C PHE A 51 -3.24 -2.74 -2.25
N LEU A 52 -3.12 -4.02 -2.62
CA LEU A 52 -2.36 -5.01 -1.85
C LEU A 52 -0.86 -4.68 -1.81
N ASN A 53 -0.30 -4.23 -2.94
CA ASN A 53 1.10 -3.80 -3.03
C ASN A 53 1.38 -2.62 -2.10
N VAL A 54 0.52 -1.59 -2.13
CA VAL A 54 0.63 -0.42 -1.24
C VAL A 54 0.58 -0.84 0.23
N TYR A 55 -0.42 -1.66 0.61
CA TYR A 55 -0.53 -2.15 1.98
C TYR A 55 0.73 -2.87 2.44
N LYS A 56 1.23 -3.79 1.61
CA LYS A 56 2.45 -4.56 1.91
C LYS A 56 3.67 -3.65 2.01
N SER A 57 3.86 -2.73 1.07
CA SER A 57 4.98 -1.79 1.08
C SER A 57 4.98 -0.87 2.29
N ILE A 58 3.82 -0.42 2.76
CA ILE A 58 3.71 0.41 3.97
C ILE A 58 3.97 -0.41 5.23
N ARG A 59 3.40 -1.61 5.33
CA ARG A 59 3.59 -2.50 6.49
C ARG A 59 5.04 -2.96 6.65
N ASP A 60 5.70 -3.22 5.54
CA ASP A 60 7.09 -3.70 5.50
C ASP A 60 8.08 -2.51 5.51
N ALA A 61 7.60 -1.26 5.54
CA ALA A 61 8.46 -0.08 5.59
C ALA A 61 9.13 0.06 6.96
N GLU A 62 10.46 0.12 6.96
CA GLU A 62 11.21 0.54 8.14
C GLU A 62 10.99 2.04 8.38
N VAL A 63 10.17 2.34 9.39
CA VAL A 63 9.90 3.71 9.86
C VAL A 63 10.37 3.90 11.30
N TYR A 64 10.79 5.12 11.59
CA TYR A 64 11.20 5.52 12.94
C TYR A 64 10.01 5.44 13.91
N SER A 65 10.31 5.20 15.18
CA SER A 65 9.31 5.03 16.25
C SER A 65 8.29 6.16 16.31
N GLN A 66 8.72 7.41 16.11
CA GLN A 66 7.84 8.59 16.10
C GLN A 66 6.78 8.58 14.99
N PHE A 67 6.99 7.80 13.91
CA PHE A 67 6.06 7.67 12.79
C PHE A 67 5.24 6.37 12.82
N LYS A 68 5.41 5.50 13.82
CA LYS A 68 4.66 4.23 13.92
C LYS A 68 3.15 4.44 14.03
N LEU A 69 2.71 5.49 14.72
CA LEU A 69 1.30 5.87 14.78
C LEU A 69 0.76 6.28 13.41
N PHE A 70 1.58 7.00 12.63
CA PHE A 70 1.20 7.43 11.29
C PHE A 70 1.16 6.25 10.29
N GLU A 71 2.14 5.35 10.34
CA GLU A 71 2.11 4.08 9.59
C GLU A 71 0.84 3.28 9.91
N SER A 72 0.52 3.10 11.19
CA SER A 72 -0.69 2.39 11.63
C SER A 72 -1.97 3.05 11.10
N HIS A 73 -2.00 4.39 11.11
CA HIS A 73 -3.11 5.14 10.53
C HIS A 73 -3.24 4.90 9.02
N CYS A 74 -2.14 4.93 8.26
CA CYS A 74 -2.14 4.62 6.83
C CYS A 74 -2.69 3.21 6.55
N LEU A 75 -2.24 2.20 7.30
CA LEU A 75 -2.73 0.83 7.16
C LEU A 75 -4.24 0.73 7.45
N ASN A 76 -4.71 1.38 8.50
CA ASN A 76 -6.14 1.44 8.84
C ASN A 76 -6.96 2.11 7.73
N VAL A 77 -6.49 3.22 7.17
CA VAL A 77 -7.17 3.90 6.06
C VAL A 77 -7.26 2.98 4.85
N ILE A 78 -6.17 2.29 4.50
CA ILE A 78 -6.17 1.34 3.38
C ILE A 78 -7.18 0.22 3.63
N GLN A 79 -7.18 -0.39 4.82
CA GLN A 79 -8.16 -1.42 5.20
C GLN A 79 -9.61 -0.91 5.20
N LEU A 80 -9.86 0.35 5.57
CA LEU A 80 -11.21 0.91 5.47
C LEU A 80 -11.66 1.04 4.02
N GLN A 81 -10.74 1.40 3.12
CA GLN A 81 -11.02 1.48 1.68
C GLN A 81 -11.22 0.11 1.04
N THR A 82 -10.62 -0.97 1.56
CA THR A 82 -10.84 -2.32 1.02
C THR A 82 -12.30 -2.76 1.12
N LYS A 83 -13.10 -2.19 2.05
CA LYS A 83 -14.54 -2.48 2.17
C LYS A 83 -15.31 -2.22 0.87
N VAL A 84 -14.88 -1.27 0.05
CA VAL A 84 -15.49 -0.99 -1.26
C VAL A 84 -15.38 -2.19 -2.20
N PHE A 85 -14.30 -2.97 -2.04
CA PHE A 85 -13.97 -4.14 -2.85
C PHE A 85 -14.50 -5.45 -2.26
N HIS A 86 -15.25 -5.41 -1.16
CA HIS A 86 -15.92 -6.60 -0.62
C HIS A 86 -17.17 -7.00 -1.42
N LYS A 87 -17.58 -6.20 -2.42
CA LYS A 87 -18.63 -6.62 -3.35
C LYS A 87 -18.11 -7.74 -4.24
N GLU A 88 -18.96 -8.72 -4.47
CA GLU A 88 -18.67 -9.97 -5.21
C GLU A 88 -17.91 -9.74 -6.53
N ILE A 89 -18.27 -8.69 -7.28
CA ILE A 89 -17.65 -8.34 -8.55
C ILE A 89 -16.13 -8.06 -8.44
N TYR A 90 -15.67 -7.43 -7.36
CA TYR A 90 -14.24 -7.13 -7.17
C TYR A 90 -13.48 -8.35 -6.71
N VAL A 91 -14.09 -9.19 -5.87
CA VAL A 91 -13.55 -10.49 -5.46
C VAL A 91 -13.36 -11.39 -6.68
N ILE A 92 -14.38 -11.52 -7.53
CA ILE A 92 -14.31 -12.33 -8.75
C ILE A 92 -13.25 -11.77 -9.71
N ALA A 93 -13.24 -10.46 -9.94
CA ALA A 93 -12.23 -9.82 -10.79
C ALA A 93 -10.81 -10.12 -10.30
N PHE A 94 -10.57 -10.07 -8.99
CA PHE A 94 -9.29 -10.41 -8.39
C PHE A 94 -8.88 -11.87 -8.67
N PHE A 95 -9.77 -12.83 -8.48
CA PHE A 95 -9.47 -14.25 -8.75
C PHE A 95 -9.20 -14.53 -10.22
N LEU A 96 -9.78 -13.77 -11.14
CA LEU A 96 -9.56 -13.90 -12.58
C LEU A 96 -8.23 -13.28 -13.06
N HIS A 97 -7.54 -12.52 -12.21
CA HIS A 97 -6.25 -11.94 -12.55
C HIS A 97 -5.17 -13.03 -12.64
N GLN A 98 -4.40 -13.06 -13.73
CA GLN A 98 -3.44 -14.14 -14.02
C GLN A 98 -2.46 -14.43 -12.86
N ALA A 99 -1.97 -13.39 -12.17
CA ALA A 99 -1.07 -13.56 -11.02
C ALA A 99 -1.72 -14.29 -9.81
N TYR A 100 -3.04 -14.20 -9.65
CA TYR A 100 -3.79 -14.79 -8.53
C TYR A 100 -4.54 -16.07 -8.91
N CYS A 101 -4.96 -16.18 -10.18
CA CYS A 101 -5.47 -17.41 -10.80
C CYS A 101 -4.49 -18.57 -10.60
N CYS A 102 -3.19 -18.35 -10.83
CA CYS A 102 -2.18 -19.38 -10.61
C CYS A 102 -2.19 -19.89 -9.16
N GLY A 103 -2.30 -19.01 -8.16
CA GLY A 103 -2.30 -19.40 -6.75
C GLY A 103 -3.55 -20.19 -6.31
N ALA A 104 -4.73 -19.82 -6.80
CA ALA A 104 -5.98 -20.53 -6.50
C ALA A 104 -6.08 -21.88 -7.22
N VAL A 105 -5.64 -21.95 -8.48
CA VAL A 105 -5.63 -23.16 -9.31
C VAL A 105 -4.54 -24.14 -8.84
N LEU A 106 -3.37 -23.67 -8.41
CA LEU A 106 -2.29 -24.51 -7.85
C LEU A 106 -2.67 -25.20 -6.54
N LYS A 107 -3.60 -24.64 -5.76
CA LYS A 107 -4.03 -25.20 -4.46
C LYS A 107 -5.31 -26.02 -4.50
N LYS A 108 -5.95 -26.21 -5.68
CA LYS A 108 -7.24 -26.92 -5.82
C LYS A 108 -8.32 -26.46 -4.83
N HIS A 109 -8.40 -25.17 -4.54
CA HIS A 109 -9.51 -24.67 -3.71
C HIS A 109 -10.76 -24.58 -4.57
N LEU A 110 -11.83 -25.26 -4.12
CA LEU A 110 -13.16 -25.08 -4.69
C LEU A 110 -13.59 -23.64 -4.46
N LEU A 111 -14.44 -23.10 -5.35
CA LEU A 111 -14.97 -21.73 -5.22
C LEU A 111 -15.62 -21.48 -3.84
N SER A 112 -16.13 -22.56 -3.21
CA SER A 112 -16.65 -22.57 -1.83
C SER A 112 -15.60 -22.24 -0.77
N ASP A 113 -14.37 -22.73 -0.92
CA ASP A 113 -13.27 -22.56 0.04
C ASP A 113 -12.75 -21.12 0.00
N VAL A 114 -12.77 -20.54 -1.20
CA VAL A 114 -12.44 -19.13 -1.45
C VAL A 114 -13.46 -18.21 -0.77
N GLY A 115 -14.75 -18.56 -0.80
CA GLY A 115 -15.80 -17.80 -0.10
C GLY A 115 -15.63 -17.79 1.42
N GLN A 116 -15.16 -18.90 2.02
CA GLN A 116 -14.94 -18.99 3.47
C GLN A 116 -13.72 -18.18 3.94
N MET A 117 -12.70 -17.97 3.11
CA MET A 117 -11.55 -17.13 3.45
C MET A 117 -11.87 -15.63 3.50
N ILE A 118 -13.00 -15.20 2.91
CA ILE A 118 -13.40 -13.78 2.82
C ILE A 118 -14.40 -13.39 3.93
N LEU A 119 -15.06 -14.38 4.54
CA LEU A 119 -16.14 -14.17 5.52
C LEU A 119 -15.74 -14.47 6.98
N CYS A 120 -14.45 -14.69 7.27
CA CYS A 120 -13.91 -14.82 8.63
C CYS A 120 -13.09 -13.58 9.01
#